data_AF-A0A940AF12-F1
#
_entry.id   AF-A0A940AF12-F1
#
_cell.length_a   1.000
_cell.length_b   1.000
_cell.length_c   1.000
_cell.angle_alpha   90.00
_cell.angle_beta   90.00
_cell.angle_gamma   90.00
#
_symmetry.space_group_name_H-M   'P 1'
#
loop_
_entity.id
_entity.type
_entity.pdbx_description
1 polymer ?
#
loop_
_entity_poly.entity_id
_entity_poly.type
_entity_poly.pdbx_seq_one_letter_code
_entity_poly.pdbx_strand_id
1 'polypeptide(L)'
;MTILMCVLLSFLVICAVAVSFSKKLLNSVLIFMSYSLIMSVIWMLLESPDLAITEAAVGAGITSVLFFVTLNRIHSMFKDASGKKKEVKEDEEKKSVQ
;
A
#
# COMPACT_ATOMS: atom_id res chain seq x y z
N MET A 1 31.61 -5.56 -0.72
CA MET A 1 30.50 -6.14 0.07
C MET A 1 29.82 -5.08 0.95
N THR A 2 30.54 -4.43 1.87
CA THR A 2 29.99 -3.36 2.73
C THR A 2 29.45 -2.12 1.98
N ILE A 3 30.11 -1.70 0.90
CA ILE A 3 29.67 -0.52 0.12
C ILE A 3 28.31 -0.73 -0.56
N LEU A 4 28.05 -1.93 -1.10
CA LEU A 4 26.75 -2.28 -1.67
C LEU A 4 25.65 -2.32 -0.60
N MET A 5 25.93 -2.89 0.57
CA MET A 5 25.00 -2.84 1.70
C MET A 5 24.70 -1.40 2.13
N CYS A 6 25.71 -0.54 2.27
CA CYS A 6 25.50 0.86 2.65
C CYS A 6 24.66 1.61 1.60
N VAL A 7 24.92 1.40 0.32
CA VAL A 7 24.13 2.01 -0.78
C VAL A 7 22.69 1.51 -0.75
N LEU A 8 22.45 0.19 -0.67
CA LEU A 8 21.09 -0.34 -0.61
C LEU A 8 20.34 0.10 0.65
N LEU A 9 21.00 0.13 1.81
CA LEU A 9 20.38 0.57 3.07
C LEU A 9 20.01 2.05 3.02
N SER A 10 20.87 2.90 2.44
CA SER A 10 20.56 4.32 2.25
C SER A 10 19.41 4.53 1.27
N PHE A 11 19.35 3.75 0.18
CA PHE A 11 18.26 3.79 -0.79
C PHE A 11 16.93 3.33 -0.17
N LEU A 12 16.97 2.34 0.71
CA LEU A 12 15.83 1.84 1.45
C LEU A 12 15.23 2.90 2.38
N VAL A 13 16.08 3.66 3.09
CA VAL A 13 15.63 4.78 3.93
C VAL A 13 14.97 5.87 3.08
N ILE A 14 15.53 6.19 1.91
CA ILE A 14 14.95 7.16 0.97
C ILE A 14 13.58 6.68 0.47
N CYS A 15 13.45 5.40 0.12
CA CYS A 15 12.17 4.78 -0.25
C CYS A 15 11.14 4.82 0.89
N ALA A 16 11.56 4.59 2.14
CA ALA A 16 10.70 4.64 3.31
C ALA A 16 10.18 6.08 3.58
N VAL A 17 11.02 7.09 3.41
CA VAL A 17 10.60 8.49 3.53
C VAL A 17 9.64 8.86 2.39
N ALA A 18 9.90 8.38 1.16
CA ALA A 18 9.02 8.59 0.02
C ALA A 18 7.64 7.92 0.19
N VAL A 19 7.57 6.73 0.82
CA VAL A 19 6.27 6.10 1.14
C VAL A 19 5.49 6.91 2.14
N SER A 20 6.17 7.42 3.17
CA SER A 20 5.55 8.17 4.26
C SER A 20 4.89 9.48 3.77
N PHE A 21 5.36 10.05 2.67
CA PHE A 21 4.78 11.26 2.07
C PHE A 21 3.51 11.01 1.22
N SER A 22 3.08 9.75 1.02
CA SER A 22 1.93 9.45 0.17
C SER A 22 0.59 9.67 0.86
N LYS A 23 -0.14 10.71 0.45
CA LYS A 23 -1.48 11.06 0.95
C LYS A 23 -2.63 10.18 0.41
N LYS A 24 -2.38 9.30 -0.58
CA LYS A 24 -3.39 8.40 -1.16
C LYS A 24 -3.12 6.97 -0.69
N LEU A 25 -4.14 6.31 -0.15
CA LEU A 25 -4.08 4.92 0.34
C LEU A 25 -3.52 3.96 -0.72
N LEU A 26 -3.96 4.09 -1.98
CA LEU A 26 -3.42 3.30 -3.11
C LEU A 26 -1.91 3.52 -3.33
N ASN A 27 -1.45 4.76 -3.22
CA ASN A 27 -0.05 5.11 -3.46
C ASN A 27 0.86 4.60 -2.34
N SER A 28 0.39 4.67 -1.08
CA SER A 28 1.11 4.12 0.06
C SER A 28 1.28 2.59 -0.05
N VAL A 29 0.26 1.89 -0.55
CA VAL A 29 0.33 0.44 -0.79
C VAL A 29 1.29 0.09 -1.94
N LEU A 30 1.24 0.84 -3.04
CA LEU A 30 2.13 0.61 -4.18
C LEU A 30 3.61 0.76 -3.76
N ILE A 31 3.92 1.80 -3.00
CA ILE A 31 5.31 2.03 -2.56
C ILE A 31 5.71 0.99 -1.50
N PHE A 32 4.78 0.53 -0.66
CA PHE A 32 5.03 -0.60 0.25
C PHE A 32 5.38 -1.89 -0.51
N MET A 33 4.68 -2.20 -1.62
CA MET A 33 5.05 -3.34 -2.48
C MET A 33 6.46 -3.19 -3.04
N SER A 34 6.81 -2.00 -3.57
CA SER A 34 8.15 -1.75 -4.10
C SER A 34 9.23 -1.87 -3.03
N TYR A 35 8.97 -1.38 -1.81
CA TYR A 35 9.88 -1.52 -0.67
C TYR A 35 10.12 -3.00 -0.30
N SER A 36 9.08 -3.82 -0.26
CA SER A 36 9.21 -5.26 0.03
C SER A 36 10.05 -5.97 -1.03
N LEU A 37 9.90 -5.61 -2.30
CA LEU A 37 10.70 -6.14 -3.41
C LEU A 37 12.18 -5.77 -3.29
N ILE A 38 12.47 -4.51 -2.94
CA ILE A 38 13.84 -4.04 -2.70
C ILE A 38 14.46 -4.82 -1.53
N MET A 39 13.68 -5.10 -0.48
CA MET A 39 14.13 -5.95 0.62
C MET A 39 14.46 -7.37 0.16
N SER A 40 13.62 -8.05 -0.63
CA SER A 40 13.98 -9.36 -1.21
C SER A 40 15.30 -9.34 -1.97
N VAL A 41 15.55 -8.27 -2.74
CA VAL A 41 16.82 -8.11 -3.47
C VAL A 41 17.99 -7.93 -2.51
N ILE A 42 17.80 -7.23 -1.39
CA ILE A 42 18.80 -7.12 -0.31
C ILE A 42 19.15 -8.50 0.25
N TRP A 43 18.16 -9.35 0.58
CA TRP A 43 18.41 -10.70 1.09
C TRP A 43 19.18 -11.57 0.10
N MET A 44 18.91 -11.42 -1.21
CA MET A 44 19.64 -12.13 -2.26
C MET A 44 21.11 -11.69 -2.36
N LEU A 45 21.38 -10.40 -2.09
CA LEU A 45 22.74 -9.85 -2.03
C LEU A 45 23.51 -10.22 -0.75
N LEU A 46 22.80 -10.58 0.34
CA LEU A 46 23.38 -11.08 1.58
C LEU A 46 23.71 -12.59 1.55
N GLU A 47 23.74 -13.22 0.37
CA GLU A 47 23.96 -14.67 0.21
C GLU A 47 22.92 -15.53 0.96
N SER A 48 21.72 -15.01 1.21
CA SER A 48 20.61 -15.73 1.86
C SER A 48 19.43 -15.93 0.88
N PRO A 49 19.56 -16.87 -0.09
CA PRO A 49 18.58 -17.06 -1.16
C PRO A 49 17.23 -17.61 -0.67
N ASP A 50 17.25 -18.43 0.37
CA ASP A 50 16.06 -18.99 1.04
C ASP A 50 15.17 -17.88 1.63
N LEU A 51 15.76 -16.95 2.38
CA LEU A 51 15.05 -15.80 2.93
C LEU A 51 14.54 -14.86 1.82
N ALA A 52 15.33 -14.62 0.77
CA ALA A 52 14.95 -13.78 -0.36
C ALA A 52 13.69 -14.28 -1.09
N ILE A 53 13.59 -15.60 -1.31
CA ILE A 53 12.43 -16.25 -1.95
C ILE A 53 11.18 -16.10 -1.07
N THR A 54 11.31 -16.35 0.24
CA THR A 54 10.16 -16.23 1.16
C THR A 54 9.65 -14.80 1.26
N GLU A 55 10.53 -13.80 1.32
CA GLU A 55 10.15 -12.39 1.28
C GLU A 55 9.51 -12.01 -0.05
N ALA A 56 9.97 -12.57 -1.18
CA ALA A 56 9.39 -12.22 -2.48
C ALA A 56 7.95 -12.76 -2.60
N ALA A 57 7.73 -13.98 -2.11
CA ALA A 57 6.42 -14.61 -2.09
C ALA A 57 5.44 -13.90 -1.14
N VAL A 58 5.88 -13.51 0.06
CA VAL A 58 5.03 -12.82 1.04
C VAL A 58 4.82 -11.36 0.68
N GLY A 59 5.86 -10.65 0.28
CA GLY A 59 5.87 -9.23 -0.05
C GLY A 59 5.11 -8.91 -1.32
N ALA A 60 5.49 -9.52 -2.44
CA ALA A 60 4.84 -9.26 -3.73
C ALA A 60 3.58 -10.11 -3.95
N GLY A 61 3.50 -11.31 -3.37
CA GLY A 61 2.36 -12.20 -3.54
C GLY A 61 1.21 -11.91 -2.57
N ILE A 62 1.35 -12.39 -1.32
CA ILE A 62 0.25 -12.41 -0.34
C ILE A 62 -0.15 -10.99 0.08
N THR A 63 0.84 -10.17 0.43
CA THR A 63 0.58 -8.83 0.98
C THR A 63 -0.08 -7.91 -0.05
N SER A 64 0.30 -8.02 -1.32
CA SER A 64 -0.32 -7.27 -2.41
C SER A 64 -1.80 -7.58 -2.58
N VAL A 65 -2.15 -8.88 -2.58
CA VAL A 65 -3.54 -9.33 -2.71
C VAL A 65 -4.37 -8.88 -1.50
N LEU A 66 -3.82 -9.03 -0.30
CA LEU A 66 -4.51 -8.63 0.94
C LEU A 66 -4.78 -7.12 0.97
N PHE A 67 -3.79 -6.31 0.61
CA PHE A 67 -3.97 -4.86 0.53
C PHE A 67 -4.95 -4.45 -0.55
N PHE A 68 -4.93 -5.10 -1.72
CA PHE A 68 -5.88 -4.81 -2.79
C PHE A 68 -7.32 -5.12 -2.38
N VAL A 69 -7.57 -6.27 -1.74
CA VAL A 69 -8.88 -6.63 -1.19
C VAL A 69 -9.34 -5.61 -0.15
N THR A 70 -8.44 -5.22 0.76
CA THR A 70 -8.72 -4.24 1.82
C THR A 70 -9.06 -2.87 1.24
N LEU A 71 -8.27 -2.39 0.28
CA LEU A 71 -8.52 -1.15 -0.44
C LEU A 71 -9.85 -1.16 -1.20
N ASN A 72 -10.18 -2.27 -1.86
CA ASN A 72 -11.45 -2.41 -2.57
C ASN A 72 -12.65 -2.37 -1.59
N ARG A 73 -12.52 -3.01 -0.41
CA ARG A 73 -13.49 -2.95 0.68
C ARG A 73 -13.65 -1.53 1.22
N ILE A 74 -12.56 -0.82 1.46
CA ILE A 74 -12.59 0.58 1.93
C ILE A 74 -13.23 1.50 0.88
N HIS A 75 -12.93 1.28 -0.40
CA HIS A 75 -13.51 2.06 -1.48
C HIS A 75 -15.02 1.81 -1.64
N SER A 76 -15.47 0.56 -1.48
CA SER A 76 -16.90 0.21 -1.41
C SER A 76 -17.58 0.91 -0.22
N MET A 77 -17.02 0.81 0.99
CA MET A 77 -17.60 1.47 2.17
C MET A 77 -17.68 2.99 2.01
N PHE A 78 -16.66 3.61 1.38
CA PHE A 78 -16.70 5.04 1.08
C PHE A 78 -17.77 5.39 0.02
N LYS A 79 -17.94 4.55 -1.00
CA LYS A 79 -18.97 4.72 -2.02
C LYS A 79 -20.38 4.59 -1.42
N ASP A 80 -20.60 3.62 -0.54
CA ASP A 80 -21.89 3.39 0.12
C ASP A 80 -22.21 4.51 1.12
N ALA A 81 -21.21 5.03 1.85
CA ALA A 81 -21.37 6.19 2.72
C ALA A 81 -21.67 7.49 1.94
N SER A 82 -21.10 7.65 0.74
CA SER A 82 -21.35 8.80 -0.13
C SER A 82 -22.72 8.73 -0.84
N GLY A 83 -23.20 7.51 -1.15
CA GLY A 83 -24.56 7.26 -1.63
C GLY A 83 -25.61 7.60 -0.59
N LYS A 84 -25.46 7.08 0.64
CA LYS A 84 -26.37 7.38 1.76
C LYS A 84 -26.44 8.87 2.09
N LYS A 85 -25.33 9.60 1.97
CA LYS A 85 -25.30 11.05 2.27
C LYS A 85 -25.99 11.90 1.20
N LYS A 86 -26.14 11.39 -0.03
CA LYS A 86 -26.90 12.03 -1.10
C LYS A 86 -28.40 11.75 -0.97
N GLU A 87 -28.78 10.50 -0.69
CA GLU A 87 -30.18 10.13 -0.46
C GLU A 87 -30.79 10.89 0.73
N VAL A 88 -30.08 10.99 1.86
CA VAL A 88 -30.56 11.74 3.04
C VAL A 88 -30.71 13.24 2.76
N LYS A 89 -29.89 13.83 1.87
CA LYS A 89 -30.03 15.24 1.49
C LYS A 89 -31.21 15.48 0.55
N GLU A 90 -31.50 14.54 -0.33
CA GLU A 90 -32.58 14.65 -1.32
C GLU A 90 -33.97 14.46 -0.68
N ASP A 91 -34.07 13.60 0.34
CA ASP A 91 -35.29 13.46 1.16
C ASP A 91 -35.57 14.68 2.05
N GLU A 92 -34.53 15.29 2.64
CA GLU A 92 -34.67 16.53 3.43
C GLU A 92 -35.10 17.72 2.54
N GLU A 93 -34.55 17.83 1.33
CA GLU A 93 -34.89 18.91 0.39
C GLU A 93 -36.36 18.79 -0.08
N LYS A 94 -36.82 17.59 -0.45
CA LYS A 94 -38.22 17.36 -0.85
C LYS A 94 -39.22 17.65 0.28
N LYS A 95 -38.83 17.41 1.55
CA LYS A 95 -39.67 17.67 2.72
C LYS A 95 -39.70 19.15 3.14
N SER A 96 -38.74 19.95 2.68
CA SER A 96 -38.66 21.39 2.96
C SER A 96 -39.39 22.27 1.92
N VAL A 97 -39.69 21.71 0.75
CA VAL A 97 -40.37 22.40 -0.36
C VAL A 97 -41.88 22.06 -0.42
N GLN A 98 -42.34 21.10 0.39
CA GLN A 98 -43.74 20.72 0.55
C GLN A 98 -44.29 21.21 1.89
#